data_AF-A0A519YTC0-F1
#
_entry.id   AF-A0A519YTC0-F1
#
_cell.length_a   1.000
_cell.length_b   1.000
_cell.length_c   1.000
_cell.angle_alpha   90.00
_cell.angle_beta   90.00
_cell.angle_gamma   90.00
#
_symmetry.space_group_name_H-M   'P 1'
#
loop_
_entity.id
_entity.type
_entity.pdbx_description
1 polymer ?
#
loop_
_entity_poly.entity_id
_entity_poly.type
_entity_poly.pdbx_seq_one_letter_code
_entity_poly.pdbx_strand_id
1 'polypeptide(L)'
;MLFASMVAGCGVADSLAQMDIAKQRPFLLLAGGIAPVAYMPTDAVIEQKFQFHYYEYGCSAPDEACILGYNQRVFDYLTSKYGKKWVKAVRPDVVGLKDWKKAH
;
A
#
# COMPACT_ATOMS: atom_id res chain seq x y z
N MET A 1 -1.99 6.91 16.23
CA MET A 1 -3.12 7.39 15.41
C MET A 1 -2.57 7.82 14.05
N LEU A 2 -2.51 6.90 13.07
CA LEU A 2 -1.99 7.17 11.71
C LEU A 2 -3.00 7.97 10.85
N PHE A 3 -4.27 8.00 11.26
CA PHE A 3 -5.38 8.54 10.47
C PHE A 3 -5.48 10.06 10.40
N ALA A 4 -5.00 10.81 11.41
CA ALA A 4 -5.17 12.26 11.43
C ALA A 4 -4.34 12.97 10.35
N SER A 5 -3.26 12.35 9.87
CA SER A 5 -2.31 13.00 8.96
C SER A 5 -2.64 12.82 7.47
N MET A 6 -3.39 11.78 7.08
CA MET A 6 -3.76 11.57 5.66
C MET A 6 -4.86 12.51 5.17
N VAL A 7 -5.52 13.25 6.06
CA VAL A 7 -6.58 14.22 5.75
C VAL A 7 -6.03 15.57 5.26
N ALA A 8 -4.71 15.82 5.41
CA ALA A 8 -4.10 17.13 5.20
C ALA A 8 -3.47 17.38 3.81
N GLY A 9 -3.76 16.54 2.80
CA GLY A 9 -3.32 16.71 1.41
C GLY A 9 -2.10 15.87 1.00
N CYS A 10 -1.84 15.77 -0.32
CA CYS A 10 -0.94 14.74 -0.86
C CYS A 10 0.56 14.95 -0.61
N GLY A 11 1.01 16.16 -0.28
CA GLY A 11 2.38 16.37 0.21
C GLY A 11 2.66 15.62 1.52
N VAL A 12 1.62 15.39 2.32
CA VAL A 12 1.71 14.61 3.56
C VAL A 12 1.79 13.11 3.28
N ALA A 13 1.16 12.63 2.19
CA ALA A 13 1.20 11.22 1.82
C ALA A 13 2.61 10.72 1.46
N ASP A 14 3.38 11.53 0.73
CA ASP A 14 4.78 11.21 0.40
C ASP A 14 5.65 11.11 1.67
N SER A 15 5.55 12.12 2.54
CA SER A 15 6.27 12.16 3.81
C SER A 15 5.86 10.98 4.72
N LEU A 16 4.58 10.63 4.73
CA LEU A 16 4.07 9.51 5.51
C LEU A 16 4.63 8.17 5.02
N ALA A 17 4.66 7.94 3.70
CA ALA A 17 5.24 6.73 3.14
C ALA A 17 6.71 6.58 3.55
N GLN A 18 7.49 7.67 3.46
CA GLN A 18 8.89 7.68 3.89
C GLN A 18 9.03 7.35 5.38
N MET A 19 8.21 7.95 6.24
CA MET A 19 8.23 7.66 7.68
C MET A 19 7.87 6.20 7.98
N ASP A 20 6.86 5.64 7.32
CA ASP A 20 6.43 4.26 7.54
C ASP A 20 7.47 3.25 7.04
N ILE A 21 8.10 3.54 5.89
CA ILE A 21 9.25 2.79 5.37
C ILE A 21 10.42 2.84 6.36
N ALA A 22 10.74 4.02 6.90
CA ALA A 22 11.81 4.19 7.89
C ALA A 22 11.54 3.40 9.18
N LYS A 23 10.26 3.26 9.56
CA LYS A 23 9.81 2.42 10.68
C LYS A 23 9.66 0.94 10.33
N GLN A 24 10.02 0.54 9.11
CA GLN A 24 9.88 -0.82 8.58
C GLN A 24 8.44 -1.35 8.66
N ARG A 25 7.45 -0.46 8.56
CA ARG A 25 6.03 -0.80 8.57
C ARG A 25 5.27 -0.04 7.47
N PRO A 26 5.68 -0.15 6.19
CA PRO A 26 4.92 0.45 5.10
C PRO A 26 3.60 -0.28 4.89
N PHE A 27 2.62 0.44 4.35
CA PHE A 27 1.31 -0.11 4.03
C PHE A 27 1.11 -0.27 2.52
N LEU A 28 0.32 -1.27 2.10
CA LEU A 28 -0.27 -1.33 0.77
C LEU A 28 -1.75 -1.03 0.90
N LEU A 29 -2.14 0.13 0.37
CA LEU A 29 -3.50 0.64 0.49
C LEU A 29 -4.40 -0.01 -0.57
N LEU A 30 -5.54 -0.52 -0.14
CA LEU A 30 -6.58 -1.11 -0.99
C LEU A 30 -7.96 -0.55 -0.66
N ALA A 31 -8.82 -0.44 -1.66
CA ALA A 31 -10.18 0.06 -1.49
C ALA A 31 -11.05 -0.97 -0.77
N GLY A 32 -11.74 -0.53 0.29
CA GLY A 32 -12.72 -1.32 1.01
C GLY A 32 -14.13 -1.06 0.51
N GLY A 33 -14.82 -2.11 0.06
CA GLY A 33 -16.18 -1.97 -0.46
C GLY A 33 -16.58 -3.03 -1.48
N ILE A 34 -16.84 -4.24 -0.99
CA ILE A 34 -17.96 -5.17 -1.30
C ILE A 34 -17.44 -6.54 -0.86
N ALA A 35 -17.85 -6.93 0.35
CA ALA A 35 -17.30 -8.01 1.18
C ALA A 35 -15.81 -7.83 1.50
N PRO A 36 -15.38 -7.97 2.77
CA PRO A 36 -13.96 -8.20 3.04
C PRO A 36 -13.56 -9.38 2.14
N VAL A 37 -12.63 -9.18 1.21
CA VAL A 37 -11.96 -10.30 0.58
C VAL A 37 -11.29 -11.00 1.76
N ALA A 38 -11.95 -12.04 2.26
CA ALA A 38 -11.68 -12.63 3.57
C ALA A 38 -10.17 -12.76 3.69
N TYR A 39 -9.59 -12.12 4.70
CA TYR A 39 -8.15 -12.10 5.00
C TYR A 39 -7.59 -13.46 4.64
N MET A 40 -6.94 -13.57 3.47
CA MET A 40 -6.58 -14.89 3.01
C MET A 40 -5.47 -15.35 3.97
N PRO A 41 -5.43 -16.62 4.42
CA PRO A 41 -4.31 -17.09 5.24
C PRO A 41 -2.94 -16.81 4.60
N THR A 42 -2.92 -16.68 3.27
CA THR A 42 -1.76 -16.26 2.47
C THR A 42 -1.36 -14.80 2.65
N ASP A 43 -2.28 -13.89 2.94
CA ASP A 43 -2.00 -12.46 3.10
C ASP A 43 -1.00 -12.22 4.24
N ALA A 44 -1.25 -12.80 5.42
CA ALA A 44 -0.34 -12.71 6.57
C ALA A 44 1.07 -13.25 6.24
N VAL A 45 1.15 -14.35 5.46
CA VAL A 45 2.43 -14.93 5.03
C VAL A 45 3.15 -13.98 4.06
N ILE A 46 2.42 -13.33 3.15
CA ILE A 46 2.97 -12.38 2.18
C ILE A 46 3.44 -11.10 2.88
N GLU A 47 2.63 -10.54 3.79
CA GLU A 47 2.95 -9.40 4.64
C GLU A 47 4.23 -9.65 5.43
N GLN A 48 4.35 -10.82 6.09
CA GLN A 48 5.56 -11.19 6.82
C GLN A 48 6.76 -11.38 5.88
N LYS A 49 6.57 -12.02 4.73
CA LYS A 49 7.66 -12.28 3.77
C LYS A 49 8.27 -11.01 3.17
N PHE A 50 7.43 -10.01 2.89
CA PHE A 50 7.86 -8.76 2.23
C PHE A 50 7.83 -7.53 3.16
N GLN A 51 7.57 -7.73 4.46
CA GLN A 51 7.66 -6.72 5.51
C GLN A 51 6.84 -5.45 5.20
N PHE A 52 5.56 -5.66 4.87
CA PHE A 52 4.55 -4.60 4.71
C PHE A 52 3.23 -5.06 5.34
N HIS A 53 2.27 -4.16 5.47
CA HIS A 53 0.91 -4.48 5.89
C HIS A 53 -0.14 -4.03 4.86
N TYR A 54 -1.19 -4.81 4.66
CA TYR A 54 -2.35 -4.35 3.92
C TYR A 54 -3.16 -3.39 4.76
N TYR A 55 -3.67 -2.35 4.11
CA TYR A 55 -4.57 -1.41 4.74
C TYR A 55 -5.78 -1.17 3.84
N GLU A 56 -6.92 -1.68 4.27
CA GLU A 56 -8.20 -1.50 3.59
C GLU A 56 -8.88 -0.24 4.11
N TYR A 57 -8.97 0.79 3.27
CA TYR A 57 -9.71 1.99 3.61
C TYR A 57 -11.20 1.77 3.33
N GLY A 58 -12.07 2.03 4.30
CA GLY A 58 -13.52 1.96 4.10
C GLY A 58 -14.05 3.14 3.30
N CYS A 59 -15.34 3.47 3.49
CA CYS A 59 -16.01 4.57 2.78
C CYS A 59 -15.39 5.96 3.01
N SER A 60 -14.56 6.13 4.06
CA SER A 60 -13.83 7.37 4.35
C SER A 60 -12.42 7.34 3.77
N ALA A 61 -12.34 7.18 2.45
CA ALA A 61 -11.07 7.15 1.73
C ALA A 61 -10.38 8.54 1.73
N PRO A 62 -9.05 8.60 1.85
CA PRO A 62 -8.29 9.78 1.46
C PRO A 62 -8.48 10.10 -0.03
N ASP A 63 -8.02 11.27 -0.47
CA ASP A 63 -7.97 11.61 -1.89
C ASP A 63 -7.17 10.57 -2.70
N GLU A 64 -7.71 10.16 -3.85
CA GLU A 64 -7.15 9.08 -4.67
C GLU A 64 -5.71 9.36 -5.11
N ALA A 65 -5.38 10.62 -5.44
CA ALA A 65 -4.03 10.98 -5.83
C ALA A 65 -3.02 10.78 -4.68
N CYS A 66 -3.47 10.99 -3.44
CA CYS A 66 -2.64 10.77 -2.26
C CYS A 66 -2.40 9.27 -2.02
N ILE A 67 -3.42 8.44 -2.23
CA ILE A 67 -3.34 6.98 -2.13
C ILE A 67 -2.36 6.43 -3.17
N LEU A 68 -2.50 6.88 -4.43
CA LEU A 68 -1.61 6.51 -5.53
C LEU A 68 -0.16 6.92 -5.23
N GLY A 69 0.07 8.15 -4.79
CA GLY A 69 1.39 8.65 -4.44
C GLY A 69 2.03 7.84 -3.30
N TYR A 70 1.28 7.56 -2.24
CA TYR A 70 1.76 6.71 -1.14
C TYR A 70 2.15 5.32 -1.62
N ASN A 71 1.23 4.62 -2.31
CA ASN A 71 1.47 3.27 -2.80
C ASN A 71 2.66 3.22 -3.77
N GLN A 72 2.83 4.21 -4.65
CA GLN A 72 3.96 4.26 -5.57
C GLN A 72 5.30 4.27 -4.83
N ARG A 73 5.43 5.06 -3.75
CA ARG A 73 6.65 5.06 -2.92
C ARG A 73 6.91 3.72 -2.26
N VAL A 74 5.85 3.06 -1.79
CA VAL A 74 5.98 1.72 -1.20
C VAL A 74 6.35 0.68 -2.27
N PHE A 75 5.80 0.77 -3.49
CA PHE A 75 6.16 -0.11 -4.60
C PHE A 75 7.64 0.02 -4.96
N ASP A 76 8.15 1.24 -5.04
CA ASP A 76 9.57 1.50 -5.33
C ASP A 76 10.47 0.91 -4.24
N TYR A 77 10.10 1.11 -2.96
CA TYR A 77 10.83 0.52 -1.83
C TYR A 77 10.83 -1.02 -1.87
N LEU A 78 9.66 -1.65 -2.03
CA LEU A 78 9.55 -3.10 -2.10
C LEU A 78 10.30 -3.68 -3.30
N THR A 79 10.28 -2.99 -4.44
CA THR A 79 10.99 -3.40 -5.65
C THR A 79 12.50 -3.26 -5.51
N SER A 80 12.97 -2.17 -4.91
CA SER A 80 14.39 -1.99 -4.54
C SER A 80 14.87 -3.13 -3.63
N LYS A 81 14.09 -3.48 -2.61
CA LYS A 81 14.49 -4.46 -1.59
C LYS A 81 14.35 -5.93 -2.01
N TYR A 82 13.31 -6.27 -2.78
CA TYR A 82 12.93 -7.66 -3.08
C TYR A 82 12.86 -7.99 -4.57
N GLY A 83 13.15 -7.02 -5.44
CA GLY A 83 12.89 -7.12 -6.88
C GLY A 83 11.40 -7.29 -7.19
N LYS A 84 11.06 -7.82 -8.37
CA LYS A 84 9.66 -8.03 -8.78
C LYS A 84 8.98 -9.26 -8.14
N LYS A 85 9.56 -9.88 -7.11
CA LYS A 85 8.98 -11.07 -6.45
C LYS A 85 7.70 -10.74 -5.68
N TRP A 86 7.66 -9.60 -5.00
CA TRP A 86 6.49 -9.17 -4.23
C TRP A 86 5.29 -8.90 -5.15
N VAL A 87 5.52 -8.31 -6.32
CA VAL A 87 4.52 -7.93 -7.33
C VAL A 87 3.62 -9.10 -7.77
N LYS A 88 4.16 -10.31 -7.79
CA LYS A 88 3.44 -11.55 -8.16
C LYS A 88 2.67 -12.17 -6.99
N ALA A 89 3.05 -11.83 -5.76
CA ALA A 89 2.48 -12.40 -4.55
C ALA A 89 1.37 -11.51 -3.97
N VAL A 90 1.50 -10.19 -4.08
CA VAL A 90 0.53 -9.26 -3.50
C VAL A 90 -0.82 -9.30 -4.20
N ARG A 91 -1.86 -8.87 -3.49
CA ARG A 91 -3.22 -8.83 -4.01
C ARG A 91 -3.30 -7.93 -5.25
N PRO A 92 -4.07 -8.33 -6.28
CA PRO A 92 -4.16 -7.57 -7.52
C PRO A 92 -4.96 -6.27 -7.40
N ASP A 93 -5.74 -6.11 -6.32
CA ASP A 93 -6.62 -4.98 -6.04
C ASP A 93 -5.96 -3.85 -5.23
N VAL A 94 -4.65 -3.95 -4.95
CA VAL A 94 -3.88 -2.83 -4.41
C VAL A 94 -3.96 -1.65 -5.37
N VAL A 95 -4.36 -0.49 -4.85
CA VAL A 95 -4.63 0.71 -5.66
C VAL A 95 -3.36 1.14 -6.41
N GLY A 96 -3.48 1.37 -7.72
CA GLY A 96 -2.38 1.79 -8.60
C GLY A 96 -1.44 0.67 -9.08
N LEU A 97 -1.54 -0.56 -8.53
CA LEU A 97 -0.61 -1.65 -8.88
C LEU A 97 -0.69 -2.06 -10.36
N LYS A 98 -1.91 -2.10 -10.92
CA LYS A 98 -2.14 -2.51 -12.32
C LYS A 98 -1.46 -1.56 -13.30
N ASP A 99 -1.50 -0.26 -13.04
CA ASP A 99 -0.91 0.75 -13.93
C ASP A 99 0.60 0.86 -13.73
N TRP A 100 1.08 0.76 -12.48
CA TRP A 100 2.52 0.68 -12.19
C TRP A 100 3.19 -0.48 -12.93
N LYS A 101 2.54 -1.66 -12.99
CA LYS A 101 3.01 -2.86 -13.73
C LYS A 101 3.16 -2.62 -15.24
N LYS A 102 2.36 -1.74 -15.85
CA LYS A 102 2.46 -1.45 -17.30
C LYS A 102 3.66 -0.56 -17.61
N ALA A 103 4.06 0.27 -16.65
CA ALA A 103 5.14 1.24 -16.81
C ALA A 103 6.54 0.66 -16.51
N HIS A 104 6.65 -0.54 -15.93
CA HIS A 104 7.91 -1.11 -15.40
C HIS A 104 8.14 -2.60 -15.73
#